data_AF-A0A3C0Y7W7-F1
#
_entry.id   AF-A0A3C0Y7W7-F1
#
_cell.length_a   1.000
_cell.length_b   1.000
_cell.length_c   1.000
_cell.angle_alpha   90.00
_cell.angle_beta   90.00
_cell.angle_gamma   90.00
#
_symmetry.space_group_name_H-M   'P 1'
#
loop_
_entity.id
_entity.type
_entity.pdbx_description
1 polymer ?
#
loop_
_entity_poly.entity_id
_entity_poly.type
_entity_poly.pdbx_seq_one_letter_code
_entity_poly.pdbx_strand_id
1 'polypeptide(L)'
;MSDFTSNFWSVYVAGISLVGIMACLLLLWFSGKAKVMTANDNTTGHVWDGDLREMNNPLPRWWVWLFVITVVFALIYLALYPGLGNYAGKLGWSQIGQYEAEVAKGNKEVEPLYAKFNGMKPEDVAGDAQAMAIGERLFMNNCSQCHGSDARGSKGFPNLTDADWLHGGSP
;
A
#
# COMPACT_ATOMS: atom_id res chain seq x y z
N MET A 1 20.05 2.46 12.25
CA MET A 1 20.27 1.95 10.88
C MET A 1 21.43 0.98 10.99
N SER A 2 21.26 -0.28 10.59
CA SER A 2 22.38 -1.23 10.59
C SER A 2 23.36 -0.79 9.51
N ASP A 3 24.46 -0.17 9.94
CA ASP A 3 25.58 0.21 9.08
C ASP A 3 26.25 -1.07 8.56
N PHE A 4 25.69 -1.60 7.47
CA PHE A 4 26.43 -2.51 6.62
C PHE A 4 27.52 -1.68 5.95
N THR A 5 28.74 -1.74 6.50
CA THR A 5 29.94 -1.05 6.00
C THR A 5 30.38 -1.52 4.61
N SER A 6 29.67 -2.49 4.02
CA SER A 6 29.95 -3.09 2.71
C SER A 6 28.76 -2.95 1.78
N ASN A 7 29.03 -2.54 0.53
CA ASN A 7 28.06 -2.49 -0.58
C ASN A 7 27.58 -3.89 -1.03
N PHE A 8 28.07 -4.96 -0.39
CA PHE A 8 27.73 -6.34 -0.71
C PHE A 8 26.22 -6.57 -0.83
N TRP A 9 25.43 -6.16 0.16
CA TRP A 9 23.99 -6.43 0.17
C TRP A 9 23.23 -5.69 -0.93
N SER A 10 23.65 -4.47 -1.27
CA SER A 10 23.06 -3.72 -2.37
C SER A 10 23.30 -4.45 -3.70
N VAL A 11 24.54 -4.85 -3.97
CA VAL A 11 24.92 -5.57 -5.19
C VAL A 11 24.25 -6.94 -5.24
N TYR A 12 24.18 -7.65 -4.10
CA TYR A 12 23.51 -8.95 -3.99
C TYR A 12 22.01 -8.86 -4.35
N VAL A 13 21.28 -7.92 -3.75
CA VAL A 13 19.85 -7.72 -4.00
C VAL A 13 19.60 -7.30 -5.45
N ALA A 14 20.38 -6.32 -5.95
CA ALA A 14 20.25 -5.86 -7.33
C ALA A 14 20.57 -6.99 -8.32
N GLY A 15 21.65 -7.73 -8.08
CA GLY A 15 22.10 -8.84 -8.91
C GLY A 15 21.07 -9.96 -8.99
N ILE A 16 20.58 -10.48 -7.86
CA ILE A 16 19.59 -11.55 -7.85
C ILE A 16 18.27 -11.12 -8.49
N SER A 17 17.83 -9.89 -8.24
CA SER A 17 16.59 -9.38 -8.83
C SER A 17 16.67 -9.32 -10.37
N LEU A 18 17.75 -8.75 -10.92
CA LEU A 18 17.95 -8.64 -12.36
C LEU A 18 18.19 -10.01 -13.02
N VAL A 19 18.97 -10.89 -12.38
CA VAL A 19 19.17 -12.26 -12.85
C VAL A 19 17.86 -13.04 -12.85
N GLY A 20 17.02 -12.88 -11.82
CA GLY A 20 15.69 -13.50 -11.75
C GLY A 20 14.79 -13.06 -12.90
N ILE A 21 14.74 -11.75 -13.18
CA ILE A 21 13.96 -11.20 -14.31
C ILE A 21 14.47 -11.77 -15.64
N MET A 22 15.78 -11.79 -15.83
CA MET A 22 16.42 -12.40 -17.01
C MET A 22 16.10 -13.89 -17.12
N ALA A 23 16.14 -14.63 -16.02
CA ALA A 23 15.81 -16.05 -15.97
C ALA A 23 14.35 -16.32 -16.36
N CYS A 24 13.41 -15.45 -15.97
CA CYS A 24 12.01 -15.53 -16.42
C CYS A 24 11.88 -15.39 -17.94
N LEU A 25 12.59 -14.44 -18.55
CA LEU A 25 12.60 -14.27 -20.01
C LEU A 25 13.25 -15.45 -20.73
N LEU A 26 14.37 -15.96 -20.19
CA LEU A 26 15.04 -17.14 -20.72
C LEU A 26 14.14 -18.37 -20.63
N LEU A 27 13.46 -18.57 -19.49
CA LEU A 27 12.53 -19.68 -19.30
C LEU A 27 11.37 -19.61 -20.32
N LEU A 28 10.78 -18.43 -20.53
CA LEU A 28 9.74 -18.22 -21.54
C LEU A 28 10.25 -18.53 -22.95
N TRP A 29 11.48 -18.14 -23.26
CA TRP A 29 12.09 -18.41 -24.56
C TRP A 29 12.40 -19.89 -24.79
N PHE A 30 12.93 -20.58 -23.77
CA PHE A 30 13.21 -22.01 -23.84
C PHE A 30 11.93 -22.83 -23.89
N SER A 31 10.93 -22.52 -23.07
CA SER A 31 9.64 -23.22 -23.06
C SER A 31 8.90 -23.05 -24.38
N GLY A 32 8.92 -21.84 -24.97
CA GLY A 32 8.34 -21.58 -26.29
C GLY A 32 9.03 -22.30 -27.46
N LYS A 33 10.24 -22.83 -27.26
CA LYS A 33 10.99 -23.61 -28.28
C LYS A 33 11.02 -25.11 -28.01
N ALA A 34 10.58 -25.55 -26.84
CA ALA A 34 10.59 -26.95 -26.46
C ALA A 34 9.68 -27.75 -27.39
N LYS A 35 10.20 -28.85 -27.95
CA LYS A 35 9.43 -29.81 -28.73
C LYS A 35 9.23 -31.07 -27.89
N VAL A 36 7.99 -31.37 -27.55
CA VAL A 36 7.61 -32.57 -26.81
C VAL A 36 7.12 -33.62 -27.80
N MET A 37 7.48 -34.88 -27.57
CA MET A 37 6.91 -36.00 -28.34
C MET A 37 5.42 -36.11 -27.99
N THR A 38 4.57 -36.05 -29.01
CA THR A 38 3.12 -36.14 -28.84
C THR A 38 2.60 -37.48 -29.36
N ALA A 39 1.56 -37.98 -28.73
CA ALA A 39 0.74 -39.06 -29.29
C ALA A 39 -0.07 -38.51 -30.48
N ASN A 40 -0.70 -39.43 -31.24
CA ASN A 40 -1.46 -39.09 -32.45
C ASN A 40 -2.64 -38.13 -32.19
N ASP A 41 -3.05 -37.95 -30.94
CA ASP A 41 -4.14 -37.08 -30.48
C ASP A 41 -3.66 -35.72 -29.92
N ASN A 42 -2.39 -35.35 -30.14
CA ASN A 42 -1.75 -34.12 -29.64
C ASN A 42 -1.63 -34.05 -28.10
N THR A 43 -1.74 -35.18 -27.40
CA THR A 43 -1.46 -35.28 -25.97
C THR A 43 -0.03 -35.76 -25.71
N THR A 44 0.43 -35.65 -24.45
CA THR A 44 1.74 -36.17 -24.01
C THR A 44 1.82 -37.70 -23.94
N GLY A 45 0.72 -38.42 -24.20
CA GLY A 45 0.66 -39.89 -24.22
C GLY A 45 0.52 -40.54 -22.84
N HIS A 46 0.63 -39.77 -21.75
CA HIS A 46 0.37 -40.24 -20.39
C HIS A 46 -1.08 -39.94 -19.98
N VAL A 47 -1.68 -40.87 -19.24
CA VAL A 47 -3.02 -40.73 -18.66
C VAL A 47 -2.89 -40.74 -17.15
N TRP A 48 -3.50 -39.74 -16.53
CA TRP A 48 -3.56 -39.58 -15.08
C TRP A 48 -5.02 -39.73 -14.65
N ASP A 49 -5.27 -40.43 -13.54
CA ASP A 49 -6.60 -40.56 -12.92
C ASP A 49 -7.76 -40.85 -13.91
N GLY A 50 -7.67 -41.97 -14.62
CA GLY A 50 -8.72 -42.43 -15.54
C GLY A 50 -8.67 -41.78 -16.93
N ASP A 51 -8.96 -40.49 -17.03
CA ASP A 51 -9.12 -39.79 -18.31
C ASP A 51 -8.37 -38.45 -18.43
N LEU A 52 -7.68 -37.98 -17.39
CA LEU A 52 -6.91 -36.73 -17.47
C LEU A 52 -5.67 -36.92 -18.34
N ARG A 53 -5.53 -36.05 -19.34
CA ARG A 53 -4.39 -36.02 -20.27
C ARG A 53 -3.94 -34.59 -20.47
N GLU A 54 -2.65 -34.41 -20.70
CA GLU A 54 -2.06 -33.09 -20.95
C GLU A 54 -1.93 -32.87 -22.46
N MET A 55 -2.49 -31.76 -22.94
CA MET A 55 -2.36 -31.34 -24.34
C MET A 55 -1.07 -30.57 -24.56
N ASN A 56 -0.37 -30.83 -25.67
CA ASN A 56 0.82 -30.08 -26.05
C ASN A 56 0.47 -28.86 -26.93
N ASN A 57 -0.28 -27.92 -26.36
CA ASN A 57 -0.68 -26.70 -27.06
C ASN A 57 0.38 -25.59 -26.91
N PRO A 58 0.59 -24.75 -27.93
CA PRO A 58 1.45 -23.58 -27.78
C PRO A 58 0.83 -22.57 -26.81
N LEU A 59 1.68 -21.83 -26.10
CA LEU A 59 1.23 -20.73 -25.26
C LEU A 59 0.45 -19.70 -26.08
N PRO A 60 -0.72 -19.22 -25.59
CA PRO A 60 -1.48 -18.19 -26.29
C PRO A 60 -0.63 -16.94 -26.52
N ARG A 61 -0.61 -16.43 -27.76
CA ARG A 61 0.25 -15.28 -28.12
C ARG A 61 -0.01 -14.04 -27.26
N TRP A 62 -1.26 -13.78 -26.93
CA TRP A 62 -1.63 -12.64 -26.06
C TRP A 62 -1.08 -12.80 -24.64
N TRP A 63 -1.06 -14.02 -24.11
CA TRP A 63 -0.52 -14.32 -22.79
C TRP A 63 0.99 -14.13 -22.76
N VAL A 64 1.69 -14.58 -23.81
CA VAL A 64 3.14 -14.37 -23.98
C VAL A 64 3.46 -12.88 -24.02
N TRP A 65 2.72 -12.09 -24.80
CA TRP A 65 2.93 -10.64 -24.84
C TRP A 65 2.64 -9.97 -23.51
N LEU A 66 1.58 -10.37 -22.81
CA LEU A 66 1.27 -9.86 -21.47
C LEU A 66 2.44 -10.12 -20.50
N PHE A 67 3.00 -11.33 -20.50
CA PHE A 67 4.16 -11.68 -19.68
C PHE A 67 5.38 -10.80 -20.03
N VAL A 68 5.65 -10.56 -21.31
CA VAL A 68 6.76 -9.70 -21.72
C VAL A 68 6.53 -8.24 -21.27
N ILE A 69 5.30 -7.75 -21.38
CA ILE A 69 4.94 -6.39 -20.95
C ILE A 69 5.16 -6.22 -19.44
N THR A 70 4.78 -7.20 -18.62
CA THR A 70 5.01 -7.10 -17.16
C THR A 70 6.49 -7.09 -16.80
N VAL A 71 7.32 -7.85 -17.53
CA VAL A 71 8.79 -7.79 -17.37
C VAL A 71 9.33 -6.40 -17.75
N VAL A 72 8.91 -5.86 -18.88
CA VAL A 72 9.32 -4.51 -19.31
C VAL A 72 8.88 -3.47 -18.28
N PHE A 73 7.63 -3.56 -17.80
CA PHE A 73 7.12 -2.68 -16.75
C PHE A 73 7.96 -2.78 -15.48
N ALA A 74 8.30 -3.99 -15.02
CA ALA A 74 9.13 -4.18 -13.83
C ALA A 74 10.52 -3.54 -13.99
N LEU A 75 11.17 -3.69 -15.15
CA LEU A 75 12.46 -3.05 -15.42
C LEU A 75 12.36 -1.52 -15.44
N ILE A 76 11.31 -0.96 -16.04
CA ILE A 76 11.05 0.49 -16.02
C ILE A 76 10.81 0.95 -14.59
N TYR A 77 10.00 0.21 -13.82
CA TYR A 77 9.68 0.55 -12.44
C TYR A 77 10.94 0.57 -11.56
N LEU A 78 11.79 -0.46 -11.66
CA LEU A 78 13.06 -0.54 -10.93
C LEU A 78 14.09 0.52 -11.37
N ALA A 79 13.94 1.08 -12.58
CA ALA A 79 14.74 2.22 -13.03
C ALA A 79 14.23 3.55 -12.44
N LEU A 80 12.92 3.68 -12.23
CA LEU A 80 12.28 4.91 -11.75
C LEU A 80 12.28 5.01 -10.22
N TYR A 81 12.03 3.90 -9.52
CA TYR A 81 11.82 3.82 -8.08
C TYR A 81 12.94 3.05 -7.37
N PRO A 82 13.11 3.24 -6.05
CA PRO A 82 14.01 2.40 -5.26
C PRO A 82 13.55 0.93 -5.26
N GLY A 83 14.51 0.02 -5.34
CA GLY A 83 14.24 -1.42 -5.35
C GLY A 83 15.46 -2.28 -5.70
N LEU A 84 16.44 -1.72 -6.41
CA LEU A 84 17.72 -2.36 -6.71
C LEU A 84 18.78 -1.99 -5.66
N GLY A 85 18.71 -2.63 -4.49
CA GLY A 85 19.66 -2.37 -3.41
C GLY A 85 19.57 -0.92 -2.91
N ASN A 86 20.69 -0.20 -2.92
CA ASN A 86 20.76 1.22 -2.52
C ASN A 86 20.45 2.21 -3.67
N TYR A 87 20.11 1.72 -4.86
CA TYR A 87 19.71 2.58 -5.95
C TYR A 87 18.40 3.29 -5.62
N ALA A 88 18.45 4.63 -5.52
CA ALA A 88 17.29 5.45 -5.15
C ALA A 88 16.23 5.61 -6.27
N GLY A 89 16.50 5.08 -7.46
CA GLY A 89 15.67 5.33 -8.64
C GLY A 89 15.95 6.70 -9.26
N LYS A 90 15.56 6.89 -10.54
CA LYS A 90 15.69 8.18 -11.23
C LYS A 90 14.79 9.28 -10.66
N LEU A 91 13.66 8.91 -10.03
CA LEU A 91 12.71 9.88 -9.48
C LEU A 91 13.12 10.38 -8.08
N GLY A 92 14.11 9.75 -7.44
CA GLY A 92 14.48 10.08 -6.06
C GLY A 92 13.32 9.91 -5.06
N TRP A 93 12.33 9.08 -5.40
CA TRP A 93 11.14 8.87 -4.59
C TRP A 93 11.48 8.09 -3.32
N SER A 94 10.85 8.46 -2.22
CA SER A 94 10.81 7.65 -1.00
C SER A 94 9.44 7.78 -0.33
N GLN A 95 9.00 6.73 0.35
CA GLN A 95 7.74 6.75 1.09
C GLN A 95 7.72 7.83 2.19
N ILE A 96 8.86 8.10 2.82
CA ILE A 96 8.99 9.14 3.87
C ILE A 96 8.85 10.52 3.23
N GLY A 97 9.57 10.79 2.13
CA GLY A 97 9.47 12.08 1.45
C GLY A 97 8.07 12.33 0.87
N GLN A 98 7.39 11.29 0.38
CA GLN A 98 5.99 11.41 -0.05
C GLN A 98 5.07 11.73 1.14
N TYR A 99 5.19 11.00 2.24
CA TYR A 99 4.41 11.25 3.46
C TYR A 99 4.60 12.68 3.98
N GLU A 100 5.84 13.14 4.09
CA GLU A 100 6.15 14.50 4.55
C GLU A 100 5.54 15.56 3.63
N ALA A 101 5.63 15.37 2.31
CA ALA A 101 5.02 16.27 1.34
C ALA A 101 3.49 16.28 1.43
N GLU A 102 2.85 15.13 1.62
CA GLU A 102 1.40 15.00 1.77
C GLU A 102 0.91 15.64 3.08
N VAL A 103 1.59 15.40 4.21
CA VAL A 103 1.29 16.02 5.49
C VAL A 103 1.50 17.52 5.44
N ALA A 104 2.61 18.00 4.86
CA ALA A 104 2.87 19.43 4.73
C ALA A 104 1.80 20.13 3.88
N LYS A 105 1.39 19.50 2.77
CA LYS A 105 0.28 19.99 1.94
C LYS A 105 -1.03 20.02 2.73
N GLY A 106 -1.39 18.92 3.39
CA GLY A 106 -2.62 18.83 4.17
C GLY A 106 -2.68 19.85 5.31
N ASN A 107 -1.58 20.00 6.05
CA ASN A 107 -1.47 21.00 7.12
C ASN A 107 -1.67 22.43 6.58
N LYS A 108 -1.06 22.76 5.44
CA LYS A 108 -1.23 24.08 4.80
C LYS A 108 -2.66 24.33 4.33
N GLU A 109 -3.36 23.30 3.86
CA GLU A 109 -4.76 23.41 3.43
C GLU A 109 -5.70 23.63 4.62
N VAL A 110 -5.45 23.01 5.77
CA VAL A 110 -6.29 23.14 6.97
C VAL A 110 -5.89 24.29 7.89
N GLU A 111 -4.67 24.82 7.77
CA GLU A 111 -4.13 25.89 8.64
C GLU A 111 -5.07 27.11 8.76
N PRO A 112 -5.63 27.69 7.68
CA PRO A 112 -6.54 28.83 7.81
C PRO A 112 -7.82 28.50 8.58
N LEU A 113 -8.31 27.26 8.45
CA LEU A 113 -9.50 26.78 9.15
C LEU A 113 -9.23 26.66 10.65
N TYR A 114 -8.12 26.05 11.04
CA TYR A 114 -7.74 25.93 12.45
C TYR A 114 -7.32 27.27 13.06
N ALA A 115 -6.67 28.15 12.29
CA ALA A 115 -6.29 29.49 12.73
C ALA A 115 -7.49 30.33 13.18
N LYS A 116 -8.67 30.15 12.55
CA LYS A 116 -9.94 30.76 12.99
C LYS A 116 -10.26 30.42 14.45
N PHE A 117 -9.99 29.18 14.87
CA PHE A 117 -10.38 28.66 16.18
C PHE A 117 -9.27 28.74 17.23
N ASN A 118 -7.99 28.79 16.83
CA ASN A 118 -6.83 28.77 17.74
C ASN A 118 -6.82 29.90 18.79
N GLY A 119 -7.44 31.05 18.49
CA GLY A 119 -7.51 32.20 19.40
C GLY A 119 -8.85 32.36 20.12
N MET A 120 -9.83 31.49 19.84
CA MET A 120 -11.15 31.54 20.47
C MET A 120 -11.12 30.85 21.83
N LYS A 121 -11.95 31.31 22.77
CA LYS A 121 -12.13 30.59 24.03
C LYS A 121 -12.98 29.33 23.79
N PRO A 122 -12.85 28.27 24.60
CA PRO A 122 -13.65 27.05 24.46
C PRO A 122 -15.16 27.31 24.38
N GLU A 123 -15.68 28.28 25.14
CA GLU A 123 -17.08 28.69 25.11
C GLU A 123 -17.51 29.21 23.74
N ASP A 124 -16.65 30.03 23.13
CA ASP A 124 -16.90 30.63 21.82
C ASP A 124 -16.79 29.57 20.70
N VAL A 125 -15.87 28.61 20.84
CA VAL A 125 -15.73 27.48 19.91
C VAL A 125 -16.95 26.57 19.98
N ALA A 126 -17.45 26.29 21.18
CA ALA A 126 -18.66 25.47 21.38
C ALA A 126 -19.92 26.11 20.77
N GLY A 127 -19.94 27.44 20.63
CA GLY A 127 -21.01 28.18 19.96
C GLY A 127 -20.91 28.25 18.43
N ASP A 128 -19.77 27.90 17.83
CA ASP A 128 -19.58 27.96 16.37
C ASP A 128 -20.00 26.64 15.69
N ALA A 129 -21.02 26.70 14.83
CA ALA A 129 -21.57 25.52 14.17
C ALA A 129 -20.55 24.77 13.30
N GLN A 130 -19.59 25.48 12.70
CA GLN A 130 -18.56 24.87 11.87
C GLN A 130 -17.52 24.15 12.76
N ALA A 131 -17.15 24.75 13.90
CA ALA A 131 -16.28 24.12 14.89
C ALA A 131 -16.92 22.85 15.46
N MET A 132 -18.21 22.89 15.81
CA MET A 132 -18.94 21.72 16.32
C MET A 132 -19.02 20.58 15.29
N ALA A 133 -19.23 20.89 14.01
CA ALA A 133 -19.21 19.86 12.96
C ALA A 133 -17.81 19.23 12.76
N ILE A 134 -16.73 19.99 12.99
CA ILE A 134 -15.36 19.44 12.99
C ILE A 134 -15.14 18.60 14.25
N GLY A 135 -15.55 19.11 15.41
CA GLY A 135 -15.47 18.43 16.71
C GLY A 135 -16.20 17.10 16.72
N GLU A 136 -17.40 17.03 16.13
CA GLU A 136 -18.15 15.77 15.99
C GLU A 136 -17.37 14.72 15.20
N ARG A 137 -16.75 15.11 14.07
CA ARG A 137 -15.91 14.18 13.28
C ARG A 137 -14.69 13.72 14.07
N LEU A 138 -14.05 14.62 14.82
CA LEU A 138 -12.93 14.27 15.69
C LEU A 138 -13.36 13.33 16.82
N PHE A 139 -14.51 13.60 17.44
CA PHE A 139 -15.11 12.78 18.48
C PHE A 139 -15.40 11.36 17.97
N MET A 140 -15.99 11.24 16.78
CA MET A 140 -16.31 9.95 16.19
C MET A 140 -15.07 9.11 15.90
N ASN A 141 -13.97 9.71 15.46
CA ASN A 141 -12.73 8.98 15.17
C ASN A 141 -11.93 8.62 16.44
N ASN A 142 -11.90 9.53 17.42
CA ASN A 142 -10.93 9.46 18.52
C ASN A 142 -11.54 9.16 19.89
N CYS A 143 -12.83 9.42 20.10
CA CYS A 143 -13.46 9.39 21.44
C CYS A 143 -14.62 8.40 21.54
N SER A 144 -15.35 8.15 20.44
CA SER A 144 -16.56 7.33 20.41
C SER A 144 -16.37 5.87 20.83
N GLN A 145 -15.15 5.34 20.66
CA GLN A 145 -14.82 3.96 21.03
C GLN A 145 -14.98 3.72 22.54
N CYS A 146 -14.73 4.74 23.37
CA CYS A 146 -14.88 4.67 24.82
C CYS A 146 -16.20 5.32 25.27
N HIS A 147 -16.52 6.49 24.72
CA HIS A 147 -17.65 7.31 25.16
C HIS A 147 -18.95 7.04 24.40
N GLY A 148 -18.98 6.03 23.53
CA GLY A 148 -20.15 5.73 22.70
C GLY A 148 -20.31 6.70 21.53
N SER A 149 -21.03 6.26 20.50
CA SER A 149 -21.30 7.09 19.30
C SER A 149 -22.19 8.30 19.59
N ASP A 150 -23.00 8.25 20.64
CA ASP A 150 -23.86 9.33 21.09
C ASP A 150 -23.28 10.09 22.31
N ALA A 151 -22.00 9.86 22.60
CA ALA A 151 -21.28 10.43 23.74
C ALA A 151 -21.84 10.09 25.13
N ARG A 152 -22.75 9.11 25.23
CA ARG A 152 -23.39 8.71 26.51
C ARG A 152 -22.63 7.71 27.35
N GLY A 153 -21.44 7.31 26.90
CA GLY A 153 -20.59 6.39 27.63
C GLY A 153 -21.11 4.97 27.66
N SER A 154 -20.54 4.17 28.56
CA SER A 154 -20.93 2.80 28.83
C SER A 154 -20.47 2.41 30.23
N LYS A 155 -20.66 1.16 30.66
CA LYS A 155 -20.18 0.74 31.98
C LYS A 155 -18.65 0.93 32.06
N GLY A 156 -18.21 1.84 32.93
CA GLY A 156 -16.80 2.19 33.13
C GLY A 156 -16.32 3.41 32.33
N PHE A 157 -17.17 4.00 31.50
CA PHE A 157 -16.85 5.19 30.69
C PHE A 157 -17.92 6.28 30.88
N PRO A 158 -17.53 7.53 31.22
CA PRO A 158 -18.49 8.61 31.51
C PRO A 158 -19.40 8.97 30.33
N ASN A 159 -20.61 9.41 30.68
CA ASN A 159 -21.51 10.14 29.78
C ASN A 159 -21.04 11.59 29.68
N LEU A 160 -20.70 12.04 28.48
CA LEU A 160 -20.21 13.41 28.23
C LEU A 160 -21.33 14.39 27.87
N THR A 161 -22.59 13.94 27.85
CA THR A 161 -23.76 14.74 27.48
C THR A 161 -24.63 15.16 28.68
N ASP A 162 -24.35 14.63 29.87
CA ASP A 162 -25.06 15.03 31.08
C ASP A 162 -24.32 16.13 31.86
N ALA A 163 -24.83 16.45 33.05
CA ALA A 163 -24.32 17.52 33.89
C ALA A 163 -23.37 17.01 35.00
N ASP A 164 -23.05 15.71 35.05
CA ASP A 164 -22.25 15.13 36.13
C ASP A 164 -20.78 14.96 35.71
N TRP A 165 -19.93 15.88 36.16
CA TRP A 165 -18.53 15.96 35.76
C TRP A 165 -17.59 15.64 36.92
N LEU A 166 -16.87 14.50 36.84
CA LEU A 166 -15.92 14.05 37.85
C LEU A 166 -14.70 14.98 38.02
N HIS A 167 -14.34 15.72 36.97
CA HIS A 167 -13.15 16.59 36.94
C HIS A 167 -13.49 18.08 36.76
N GLY A 168 -14.77 18.45 36.94
CA GLY A 168 -15.28 19.78 36.65
C GLY A 168 -15.77 19.91 35.20
N GLY A 169 -16.91 20.60 35.02
CA GLY A 169 -17.58 20.83 33.73
C GLY A 169 -17.63 22.29 33.33
N SER A 170 -16.76 23.13 33.90
CA SER A 170 -16.55 24.49 33.40
C SER A 170 -15.96 24.40 31.99
N PRO A 171 -16.45 25.23 31.05
CA PRO A 171 -15.80 25.39 29.75
C PRO A 171 -14.33 25.82 29.86
#